data_AF-A0AAD9F7G0-F1
#
_entry.id   AF-A0AAD9F7G0-F1
#
_cell.length_a   1.000
_cell.length_b   1.000
_cell.length_c   1.000
_cell.angle_alpha   90.00
_cell.angle_beta   90.00
_cell.angle_gamma   90.00
#
_symmetry.space_group_name_H-M   'P 1'
#
loop_
_entity.id
_entity.type
_entity.pdbx_description
1 polymer ?
#
loop_
_entity_poly.entity_id
_entity_poly.type
_entity_poly.pdbx_seq_one_letter_code
_entity_poly.pdbx_strand_id
1 'polypeptide(L)'
;MSELQKAVSDAERKAHEMISVERSKMERALAEAKRQASEEALTVINQQEDSSESCWNCGRKASETCSGCNTARYCGSFCQHKDWEKHHHVCGQGLQGMPGSTPSSTVSSSAPPTHSESTPPGALSLAGQSSIVGGAGSGSGSVSASPKESSSSSASRSTTPATPALLDATSR
;
A
#
# COMPACT_ATOMS: atom_id res chain seq x y z
N MET A 1 -15.80 19.58 72.51
CA MET A 1 -16.33 19.84 71.15
C MET A 1 -15.27 20.35 70.18
N SER A 2 -14.36 21.21 70.60
CA SER A 2 -13.32 21.82 69.74
C SER A 2 -12.30 20.83 69.17
N GLU A 3 -11.94 19.79 69.93
CA GLU A 3 -10.99 18.75 69.48
C GLU A 3 -11.55 17.88 68.36
N LEU A 4 -12.87 17.62 68.39
CA LEU A 4 -13.55 16.85 67.35
C LEU A 4 -13.62 17.63 66.03
N GLN A 5 -13.94 18.93 66.09
CA GLN A 5 -13.92 19.80 64.89
C GLN A 5 -12.52 19.89 64.29
N LYS A 6 -11.47 19.99 65.11
CA LYS A 6 -10.08 19.99 64.64
C LYS A 6 -9.72 18.69 63.92
N ALA A 7 -10.09 17.55 64.49
CA ALA A 7 -9.85 16.25 63.86
C ALA A 7 -10.57 16.10 62.50
N VAL A 8 -11.81 16.61 62.39
CA VAL A 8 -12.57 16.62 61.14
C VAL A 8 -11.89 17.48 60.08
N SER A 9 -11.49 18.72 60.41
CA SER A 9 -10.80 19.61 59.46
C SER A 9 -9.44 19.05 59.00
N ASP A 10 -8.71 18.34 59.88
CA ASP A 10 -7.47 17.68 59.51
C ASP A 10 -7.71 16.49 58.57
N ALA A 11 -8.78 15.71 58.82
CA ALA A 11 -9.18 14.62 57.93
C ALA A 11 -9.65 15.13 56.56
N GLU A 12 -10.44 16.20 56.52
CA GLU A 12 -10.89 16.86 55.28
C GLU A 12 -9.71 17.37 54.47
N ARG A 13 -8.78 18.08 55.11
CA ARG A 13 -7.56 18.58 54.45
C ARG A 13 -6.72 17.44 53.87
N LYS A 14 -6.54 16.35 54.63
CA LYS A 14 -5.81 15.17 54.16
C LYS A 14 -6.54 14.49 52.99
N ALA A 15 -7.86 14.41 53.04
CA ALA A 15 -8.66 13.87 51.94
C ALA A 15 -8.49 14.71 50.66
N HIS A 16 -8.54 16.04 50.77
CA HIS A 16 -8.31 16.93 49.64
C HIS A 16 -6.90 16.82 49.07
N GLU A 17 -5.88 16.68 49.92
CA GLU A 17 -4.51 16.47 49.50
C GLU A 17 -4.37 15.15 48.72
N MET A 18 -4.96 14.05 49.21
CA MET A 18 -4.96 12.76 48.51
C MET A 18 -5.66 12.86 47.14
N ILE A 19 -6.80 13.55 47.05
CA ILE A 19 -7.52 13.78 45.78
C ILE A 19 -6.67 14.60 44.82
N SER A 20 -5.99 15.64 45.31
CA SER A 20 -5.11 16.47 44.49
C SER A 20 -3.93 15.66 43.93
N VAL A 21 -3.31 14.82 44.76
CA VAL A 21 -2.19 13.95 44.35
C VAL A 21 -2.64 12.97 43.27
N GLU A 22 -3.77 12.29 43.47
CA GLU A 22 -4.30 11.35 42.47
C GLU A 22 -4.68 12.05 41.17
N ARG A 23 -5.29 13.23 41.24
CA ARG A 23 -5.60 14.03 40.05
C ARG A 23 -4.33 14.42 39.30
N SER A 24 -3.30 14.92 39.99
CA SER A 24 -2.02 15.26 39.36
C SER A 24 -1.32 14.03 38.78
N LYS A 25 -1.47 12.86 39.39
CA LYS A 25 -0.93 11.60 38.87
C LYS A 25 -1.64 11.17 37.60
N MET A 26 -2.98 11.23 37.58
CA MET A 26 -3.77 10.95 36.39
C MET A 26 -3.46 11.95 35.26
N GLU A 27 -3.35 13.23 35.57
CA GLU A 27 -2.99 14.27 34.57
C GLU A 27 -1.61 14.03 33.97
N ARG A 28 -0.61 13.68 34.78
CA ARG A 28 0.71 13.27 34.28
C ARG A 28 0.64 12.02 33.40
N ALA A 29 -0.14 11.01 33.81
CA ALA A 29 -0.31 9.79 33.02
C ALA A 29 -0.98 10.08 31.67
N LEU A 30 -1.98 10.98 31.63
CA LEU A 30 -2.62 11.40 30.39
C LEU A 30 -1.67 12.21 29.49
N ALA A 31 -0.88 13.11 30.07
CA ALA A 31 0.12 13.86 29.34
C ALA A 31 1.19 12.93 28.73
N GLU A 32 1.63 11.93 29.48
CA GLU A 32 2.59 10.93 29.04
C GLU A 32 2.00 10.01 27.96
N ALA A 33 0.77 9.53 28.13
CA ALA A 33 0.08 8.75 27.11
C ALA A 33 -0.08 9.54 25.80
N LYS A 34 -0.39 10.84 25.89
CA LYS A 34 -0.45 11.72 24.71
C LYS A 34 0.91 11.90 24.05
N ARG A 35 1.98 12.08 24.84
CA ARG A 35 3.36 12.16 24.36
C ARG A 35 3.75 10.87 23.64
N GLN A 36 3.49 9.71 24.25
CA GLN A 36 3.75 8.39 23.67
C GLN A 36 2.96 8.19 22.37
N ALA A 37 1.66 8.51 22.35
CA ALA A 37 0.85 8.41 21.14
C ALA A 37 1.41 9.29 19.99
N SER A 38 1.91 10.49 20.31
CA SER A 38 2.54 11.35 19.30
C SER A 38 3.88 10.82 18.80
N GLU A 39 4.68 10.22 19.70
CA GLU A 39 5.96 9.60 19.36
C GLU A 39 5.74 8.34 18.50
N GLU A 40 4.78 7.49 18.87
CA GLU A 40 4.38 6.32 18.09
C GLU A 40 3.90 6.72 16.69
N ALA A 41 3.02 7.73 16.58
CA ALA A 41 2.58 8.24 15.28
C ALA A 41 3.75 8.71 14.40
N LEU A 42 4.74 9.40 14.99
CA LEU A 42 5.92 9.84 14.25
C LEU A 42 6.79 8.67 13.78
N THR A 43 6.97 7.64 14.63
CA THR A 43 7.74 6.44 14.24
C THR A 43 7.06 5.65 13.13
N VAL A 44 5.73 5.57 13.13
CA VAL A 44 4.97 4.92 12.05
C VAL A 44 5.16 5.67 10.72
N ILE A 45 5.10 7.00 10.74
CA ILE A 45 5.32 7.83 9.54
C ILE A 45 6.74 7.64 8.99
N ASN A 46 7.75 7.72 9.86
CA ASN A 46 9.15 7.61 9.44
C ASN A 46 9.47 6.22 8.87
N GLN A 47 8.92 5.14 9.45
CA GLN A 47 9.07 3.79 8.91
C GLN A 47 8.35 3.59 7.57
N GLN A 48 7.20 4.23 7.37
CA GLN A 48 6.49 4.17 6.09
C GLN A 48 7.30 4.86 4.98
N GLU A 49 7.92 6.00 5.28
CA GLU A 49 8.79 6.70 4.33
C GLU A 49 10.00 5.83 3.98
N ASP A 50 10.75 5.30 4.95
CA ASP A 50 11.96 4.49 4.67
C ASP A 50 11.63 3.20 3.87
N SER A 51 10.49 2.56 4.16
CA SER A 51 10.04 1.37 3.41
C SER A 51 9.74 1.67 1.93
N SER A 52 9.06 2.79 1.65
CA SER A 52 8.69 3.21 0.29
C SER A 52 9.87 3.78 -0.52
N GLU A 53 10.95 4.10 0.18
CA GLU A 53 12.19 4.63 -0.36
C GLU A 53 13.31 3.59 -0.40
N SER A 54 13.04 2.31 -0.16
CA SER A 54 14.07 1.27 -0.14
C SER A 54 14.38 0.71 -1.52
N CYS A 55 15.67 0.48 -1.82
CA CYS A 55 16.10 -0.09 -3.08
C CYS A 55 15.72 -1.58 -3.16
N TRP A 56 14.99 -1.98 -4.20
CA TRP A 56 14.55 -3.37 -4.39
C TRP A 56 15.70 -4.39 -4.47
N ASN A 57 16.87 -3.99 -4.96
CA ASN A 57 18.03 -4.88 -5.08
C ASN A 57 18.87 -5.00 -3.79
N CYS A 58 18.99 -3.92 -3.00
CA CYS A 58 19.97 -3.88 -1.89
C CYS A 58 19.47 -3.28 -0.57
N GLY A 59 18.21 -2.83 -0.49
CA GLY A 59 17.58 -2.32 0.72
C GLY A 59 18.02 -0.92 1.19
N ARG A 60 19.06 -0.32 0.59
CA ARG A 60 19.47 1.06 0.92
C ARG A 60 18.50 2.10 0.36
N LYS A 61 18.50 3.32 0.92
CA LYS A 61 17.71 4.46 0.41
C LYS A 61 17.89 4.61 -1.10
N ALA A 62 16.76 4.53 -1.81
CA ALA A 62 16.61 4.72 -3.22
C ALA A 62 16.54 6.21 -3.54
N SER A 63 17.20 6.60 -4.61
CA SER A 63 17.24 7.97 -5.11
C SER A 63 16.53 8.08 -6.46
N GLU A 64 16.34 6.96 -7.14
CA GLU A 64 15.82 6.90 -8.50
C GLU A 64 14.70 5.88 -8.60
N THR A 65 13.80 6.12 -9.54
CA THR A 65 12.69 5.23 -9.83
C THR A 65 12.85 4.67 -11.24
N CYS A 66 12.42 3.43 -11.45
CA CYS A 66 12.38 2.84 -12.79
C CYS A 66 11.57 3.72 -13.76
N SER A 67 12.21 4.17 -14.84
CA SER A 67 11.61 5.05 -15.85
C SER A 67 10.45 4.42 -16.64
N GLY A 68 10.35 3.09 -16.67
CA GLY A 68 9.30 2.37 -17.39
C GLY A 68 8.00 2.17 -16.62
N CYS A 69 8.05 2.10 -15.29
CA CYS A 69 6.90 1.71 -14.48
C CYS A 69 6.64 2.57 -13.25
N ASN A 70 7.57 3.47 -12.90
CA ASN A 70 7.54 4.32 -11.72
C ASN A 70 7.31 3.61 -10.36
N THR A 71 7.32 2.27 -10.33
CA THR A 71 6.93 1.46 -9.18
C THR A 71 8.17 0.91 -8.46
N ALA A 72 9.13 0.36 -9.20
CA ALA A 72 10.38 -0.12 -8.61
C ALA A 72 11.34 1.04 -8.28
N ARG A 73 12.00 0.93 -7.13
CA ARG A 73 12.89 1.96 -6.57
C ARG A 73 14.32 1.44 -6.47
N TYR A 74 15.30 2.26 -6.84
CA TYR A 74 16.71 1.89 -6.82
C TYR A 74 17.60 3.03 -6.29
N CYS A 75 18.70 2.68 -5.63
CA CYS A 75 19.71 3.64 -5.18
C CYS A 75 20.67 4.09 -6.29
N GLY A 76 20.38 3.75 -7.54
CA GLY A 76 21.23 4.00 -8.70
C GLY A 76 20.93 3.03 -9.85
N SER A 77 21.21 3.46 -11.08
CA SER A 77 21.09 2.63 -12.30
C SER A 77 21.78 1.25 -12.20
N PHE A 78 22.89 1.13 -11.48
CA PHE A 78 23.55 -0.17 -11.26
C PHE A 78 22.64 -1.21 -10.60
N CYS A 79 21.88 -0.81 -9.57
CA CYS A 79 20.95 -1.71 -8.90
C CYS A 79 19.74 -2.04 -9.77
N GLN A 80 19.31 -1.10 -10.61
CA GLN A 80 18.23 -1.32 -11.58
C GLN A 80 18.62 -2.41 -12.60
N HIS A 81 19.80 -2.32 -13.20
CA HIS A 81 20.25 -3.31 -14.18
C HIS A 81 20.42 -4.70 -13.58
N LYS A 82 20.87 -4.79 -12.32
CA LYS A 82 21.07 -6.09 -11.66
C LYS A 82 19.76 -6.78 -11.29
N ASP A 83 18.72 -6.00 -10.97
CA ASP A 83 17.39 -6.51 -10.68
C ASP A 83 16.52 -6.69 -11.94
N TRP A 84 16.99 -6.22 -13.09
CA TRP A 84 16.23 -6.22 -14.34
C TRP A 84 15.66 -7.60 -14.71
N GLU A 85 16.45 -8.67 -14.59
CA GLU A 85 16.00 -10.05 -14.85
C GLU A 85 14.77 -10.46 -14.02
N LYS A 86 14.63 -9.92 -12.80
CA LYS A 86 13.47 -10.18 -11.94
C LYS A 86 12.34 -9.19 -12.20
N HIS A 87 12.68 -7.91 -12.35
CA HIS A 87 11.72 -6.81 -12.46
C HIS A 87 11.03 -6.69 -13.84
N HIS A 88 11.70 -7.06 -14.94
CA HIS A 88 11.20 -6.78 -16.29
C HIS A 88 9.84 -7.43 -16.60
N HIS A 89 9.57 -8.60 -16.03
CA HIS A 89 8.27 -9.28 -16.19
C HIS A 89 7.09 -8.50 -15.56
N VAL A 90 7.36 -7.69 -14.54
CA VAL A 90 6.36 -6.88 -13.83
C VAL A 90 6.47 -5.38 -14.14
N CYS A 91 7.45 -4.99 -14.96
CA CYS A 91 7.66 -3.60 -15.38
C CYS A 91 6.51 -3.16 -16.31
N GLY A 92 5.75 -2.14 -15.89
CA GLY A 92 4.70 -1.49 -16.69
C GLY A 92 3.27 -1.89 -16.33
N GLN A 93 3.08 -2.84 -15.41
CA GLN A 93 1.75 -3.24 -14.94
C GLN A 93 1.08 -2.17 -14.05
N GLY A 94 1.83 -1.16 -13.57
CA GLY A 94 1.36 -0.14 -12.63
C GLY A 94 0.76 1.16 -13.22
N LEU A 95 0.73 1.34 -14.55
CA LEU A 95 0.32 2.63 -15.16
C LEU A 95 -1.12 2.68 -15.69
N GLN A 96 -1.95 1.64 -15.50
CA GLN A 96 -3.36 1.65 -15.97
C GLN A 96 -4.34 2.40 -15.03
N GLY A 97 -3.86 3.42 -14.31
CA GLY A 97 -4.67 4.14 -13.34
C GLY A 97 -4.40 5.64 -13.32
N MET A 98 -4.58 6.35 -14.45
CA MET A 98 -4.96 7.77 -14.54
C MET A 98 -5.16 8.17 -16.02
N PRO A 99 -6.38 8.41 -16.52
CA PRO A 99 -6.58 8.97 -17.86
C PRO A 99 -6.27 10.48 -17.83
N GLY A 100 -5.03 10.82 -18.17
CA GLY A 100 -4.64 12.18 -18.53
C GLY A 100 -5.23 12.56 -19.89
N SER A 101 -5.92 13.70 -19.91
CA SER A 101 -6.58 14.36 -21.03
C SER A 101 -5.85 14.30 -22.38
N THR A 102 -6.54 13.79 -23.41
CA THR A 102 -6.19 14.01 -24.82
C THR A 102 -7.22 14.95 -25.45
N PRO A 103 -6.85 16.14 -25.98
CA PRO A 103 -7.71 16.83 -26.93
C PRO A 103 -7.64 16.12 -28.29
N SER A 104 -8.82 15.89 -28.83
CA SER A 104 -9.14 15.43 -30.17
C SER A 104 -8.23 16.02 -31.26
N SER A 105 -7.70 15.16 -32.12
CA SER A 105 -7.29 15.55 -33.48
C SER A 105 -7.66 14.43 -34.43
N THR A 106 -8.84 14.63 -35.02
CA THR A 106 -9.29 14.09 -36.30
C THR A 106 -8.18 14.14 -37.36
N VAL A 107 -7.90 13.00 -38.01
CA VAL A 107 -7.76 12.93 -39.47
C VAL A 107 -8.17 11.54 -39.98
N SER A 108 -9.15 11.55 -40.87
CA SER A 108 -9.45 10.47 -41.82
C SER A 108 -8.24 10.16 -42.70
N SER A 109 -8.07 8.90 -43.12
CA SER A 109 -7.96 8.54 -44.55
C SER A 109 -7.87 7.03 -44.74
N SER A 110 -8.68 6.57 -45.69
CA SER A 110 -8.82 5.21 -46.22
C SER A 110 -7.70 4.89 -47.21
N ALA A 111 -7.16 3.66 -47.22
CA ALA A 111 -6.80 2.84 -48.40
C ALA A 111 -5.93 1.61 -48.04
N PRO A 112 -5.99 0.51 -48.81
CA PRO A 112 -5.34 -0.78 -48.52
C PRO A 112 -3.94 -0.93 -49.15
N PRO A 113 -3.07 -1.84 -48.65
CA PRO A 113 -1.85 -2.23 -49.36
C PRO A 113 -2.07 -3.48 -50.24
N THR A 114 -1.71 -3.37 -51.52
CA THR A 114 -1.47 -4.49 -52.44
C THR A 114 0.02 -4.56 -52.80
N HIS A 115 0.51 -5.77 -53.09
CA HIS A 115 1.86 -6.14 -53.61
C HIS A 115 3.01 -6.06 -52.58
N SER A 116 4.03 -6.91 -52.55
CA SER A 116 4.47 -8.12 -53.28
C SER A 116 5.64 -8.68 -52.46
N GLU A 117 5.90 -10.00 -52.53
CA GLU A 117 7.23 -10.60 -52.76
C GLU A 117 7.24 -12.07 -52.29
N SER A 118 7.18 -12.98 -53.26
CA SER A 118 7.32 -14.43 -53.07
C SER A 118 8.46 -14.91 -53.96
N THR A 119 9.56 -15.39 -53.36
CA THR A 119 10.54 -16.34 -53.94
C THR A 119 11.42 -16.85 -52.79
N PRO A 120 11.99 -18.09 -52.76
CA PRO A 120 12.08 -19.11 -53.81
C PRO A 120 11.59 -20.53 -53.42
N PRO A 121 11.47 -21.47 -54.38
CA PRO A 121 11.62 -22.89 -54.13
C PRO A 121 12.96 -23.39 -54.70
N GLY A 122 13.80 -23.99 -53.86
CA GLY A 122 15.07 -24.60 -54.25
C GLY A 122 15.29 -25.87 -53.42
N ALA A 123 15.31 -27.00 -54.11
CA ALA A 123 15.21 -28.34 -53.58
C ALA A 123 16.56 -28.93 -53.08
N LEU A 124 16.42 -30.12 -52.47
CA LEU A 124 17.36 -31.25 -52.38
C LEU A 124 18.16 -31.44 -51.08
N SER A 125 17.79 -32.49 -50.33
CA SER A 125 18.65 -33.53 -49.69
C SER A 125 17.74 -34.36 -48.77
N LEU A 126 17.27 -35.56 -49.14
CA LEU A 126 17.94 -36.88 -49.18
C LEU A 126 18.50 -37.38 -47.83
N ALA A 127 17.99 -38.56 -47.43
CA ALA A 127 18.37 -39.45 -46.32
C ALA A 127 17.94 -39.01 -44.92
N GLY A 128 17.38 -39.83 -44.04
CA GLY A 128 17.10 -41.26 -44.07
C GLY A 128 16.37 -41.67 -42.78
N GLN A 129 15.31 -42.45 -42.97
CA GLN A 129 14.67 -43.46 -42.10
C GLN A 129 15.01 -43.52 -40.59
N SER A 130 13.95 -43.32 -39.79
CA SER A 130 13.43 -44.10 -38.65
C SER A 130 14.38 -44.93 -37.78
N SER A 131 14.29 -44.74 -36.44
CA SER A 131 13.59 -45.67 -35.51
C SER A 131 14.14 -45.65 -34.07
N ILE A 132 13.21 -45.72 -33.10
CA ILE A 132 13.26 -46.21 -31.69
C ILE A 132 14.21 -45.47 -30.72
N VAL A 133 13.87 -45.10 -29.47
CA VAL A 133 13.16 -45.70 -28.32
C VAL A 133 12.60 -44.51 -27.47
N GLY A 134 11.59 -44.54 -26.60
CA GLY A 134 11.01 -45.57 -25.74
C GLY A 134 11.02 -45.08 -24.27
N GLY A 135 9.84 -44.76 -23.73
CA GLY A 135 9.53 -44.67 -22.28
C GLY A 135 9.98 -43.41 -21.53
N ALA A 136 9.42 -43.01 -20.38
CA ALA A 136 8.22 -43.29 -19.59
C ALA A 136 8.39 -42.42 -18.33
N GLY A 137 7.32 -41.89 -17.72
CA GLY A 137 7.49 -41.19 -16.45
C GLY A 137 6.26 -40.46 -15.90
N SER A 138 5.40 -41.23 -15.24
CA SER A 138 4.27 -40.79 -14.42
C SER A 138 4.70 -39.96 -13.21
N GLY A 139 3.82 -39.06 -12.75
CA GLY A 139 3.96 -38.39 -11.46
C GLY A 139 2.67 -37.71 -11.01
N SER A 140 1.87 -38.44 -10.23
CA SER A 140 0.62 -38.03 -9.59
C SER A 140 0.81 -36.98 -8.49
N GLY A 141 -0.22 -36.18 -8.22
CA GLY A 141 -0.25 -35.30 -7.05
C GLY A 141 -1.62 -34.64 -6.83
N SER A 142 -2.57 -35.39 -6.30
CA SER A 142 -3.87 -34.92 -5.81
C SER A 142 -3.72 -34.02 -4.58
N VAL A 143 -4.55 -32.97 -4.46
CA VAL A 143 -4.93 -32.41 -3.15
C VAL A 143 -6.42 -32.08 -3.15
N SER A 144 -7.05 -32.39 -2.02
CA SER A 144 -8.48 -32.32 -1.74
C SER A 144 -8.72 -31.48 -0.47
N ALA A 145 -9.95 -30.98 -0.34
CA ALA A 145 -10.65 -30.47 0.85
C ALA A 145 -10.58 -28.95 1.21
N SER A 146 -11.70 -28.25 0.93
CA SER A 146 -12.63 -27.48 1.80
C SER A 146 -12.16 -26.78 3.11
N PRO A 147 -12.86 -25.74 3.64
CA PRO A 147 -14.29 -25.40 3.45
C PRO A 147 -14.63 -23.91 3.17
N LYS A 148 -15.86 -23.68 2.68
CA LYS A 148 -16.53 -22.37 2.65
C LYS A 148 -17.49 -22.27 3.83
N GLU A 149 -17.21 -21.35 4.75
CA GLU A 149 -18.13 -20.91 5.78
C GLU A 149 -19.16 -19.93 5.17
N SER A 150 -20.42 -20.17 5.49
CA SER A 150 -21.53 -19.26 5.27
C SER A 150 -21.72 -18.39 6.52
N SER A 151 -21.94 -17.09 6.39
CA SER A 151 -22.74 -16.34 7.36
C SER A 151 -23.27 -15.04 6.76
N SER A 152 -24.57 -14.90 6.95
CA SER A 152 -25.47 -13.89 6.42
C SER A 152 -25.50 -12.61 7.28
N SER A 153 -26.18 -11.60 6.73
CA SER A 153 -27.03 -10.63 7.44
C SER A 153 -26.36 -9.34 7.97
N SER A 154 -26.62 -8.20 7.32
CA SER A 154 -27.71 -7.28 7.71
C SER A 154 -27.48 -5.82 7.28
N ALA A 155 -28.46 -5.30 6.55
CA ALA A 155 -29.08 -3.98 6.62
C ALA A 155 -28.25 -2.72 6.96
N SER A 156 -28.20 -1.83 5.96
CA SER A 156 -28.44 -0.38 5.99
C SER A 156 -28.51 0.34 7.35
N ARG A 157 -27.71 1.41 7.48
CA ARG A 157 -28.18 2.71 8.00
C ARG A 157 -27.20 3.85 7.72
N SER A 158 -27.68 4.79 6.92
CA SER A 158 -27.15 6.13 6.67
C SER A 158 -27.10 6.97 7.94
N THR A 159 -26.08 7.81 8.10
CA THR A 159 -26.21 9.19 8.63
C THR A 159 -24.98 10.01 8.25
N THR A 160 -25.16 10.99 7.38
CA THR A 160 -24.25 12.11 7.13
C THR A 160 -24.38 13.15 8.25
N PRO A 161 -23.29 13.75 8.77
CA PRO A 161 -23.37 14.98 9.54
C PRO A 161 -23.37 16.18 8.58
N ALA A 162 -24.40 17.02 8.69
CA ALA A 162 -24.53 18.27 7.95
C ALA A 162 -23.63 19.37 8.53
N THR A 163 -22.95 20.09 7.65
CA THR A 163 -22.18 21.32 7.89
C THR A 163 -23.11 22.48 8.27
N PRO A 164 -22.90 23.21 9.39
CA PRO A 164 -23.61 24.46 9.63
C PRO A 164 -22.95 25.62 8.88
N ALA A 165 -23.71 26.27 7.98
CA ALA A 165 -23.33 27.52 7.34
C ALA A 165 -23.48 28.68 8.34
N LEU A 166 -22.38 29.40 8.56
CA LEU A 166 -22.29 30.62 9.35
C LEU A 166 -22.88 31.77 8.54
N LEU A 167 -23.99 32.34 9.01
CA LEU A 167 -24.56 33.59 8.51
C LEU A 167 -23.78 34.78 9.06
N ASP A 168 -23.04 35.47 8.19
CA ASP A 168 -22.45 36.77 8.44
C ASP A 168 -23.56 37.84 8.33
N ALA A 169 -23.83 38.52 9.44
CA ALA A 169 -24.73 39.66 9.50
C ALA A 169 -24.15 40.72 10.43
N THR A 170 -23.13 41.44 9.96
CA THR A 170 -22.84 42.78 10.45
C THR A 170 -21.98 43.55 9.46
N SER A 171 -22.59 44.45 8.70
CA SER A 171 -21.88 45.65 8.26
C SER A 171 -22.76 46.85 8.55
N ARG A 172 -22.13 47.74 9.30
CA ARG A 172 -22.50 49.14 9.53
C ARG A 172 -22.65 49.92 8.23
#